data_AF-A0A814UEP8-F1
#
_entry.id   AF-A0A814UEP8-F1
#
_cell.length_a   1.000
_cell.length_b   1.000
_cell.length_c   1.000
_cell.angle_alpha   90.00
_cell.angle_beta   90.00
_cell.angle_gamma   90.00
#
_symmetry.space_group_name_H-M   'P 1'
#
loop_
_entity.id
_entity.type
_entity.pdbx_description
1 polymer ?
#
loop_
_entity_poly.entity_id
_entity_poly.type
_entity_poly.pdbx_seq_one_letter_code
_entity_poly.pdbx_strand_id
1 'polypeptide(L)'
;MAFQLGIISFVYLAVWIPLSIAQLGQIYIDSTFLLIQSDTFNFLVYIVPLVLPMVCLMSMPELIKKLKTFIFRQHHGIIIPFNNQSVQQNNKIYPLRMIPIEQY
;
A
#
# COMPACT_ATOMS: atom_id res chain seq x y z
N MET A 1 11.34 4.96 -14.95
CA MET A 1 12.19 6.11 -14.60
C MET A 1 11.76 7.38 -15.34
N ALA A 2 11.98 7.52 -16.66
CA ALA A 2 11.66 8.77 -17.39
C ALA A 2 10.17 9.17 -17.34
N PHE A 3 9.25 8.21 -17.45
CA PHE A 3 7.81 8.46 -17.36
C PHE A 3 7.37 9.01 -15.99
N GLN A 4 7.97 8.55 -14.89
CA GLN A 4 7.66 9.05 -13.55
C GLN A 4 8.16 10.48 -13.34
N LEU A 5 9.38 10.76 -13.79
CA LEU A 5 9.93 12.11 -13.76
C LEU A 5 9.05 13.06 -14.59
N GLY A 6 8.54 12.59 -15.73
CA GLY A 6 7.56 13.33 -16.52
C GLY A 6 6.27 13.63 -15.75
N ILE A 7 5.67 12.65 -15.08
CA ILE A 7 4.44 12.84 -14.29
C ILE A 7 4.69 13.80 -13.12
N ILE A 8 5.78 13.59 -12.37
CA ILE A 8 6.11 14.43 -11.21
C ILE A 8 6.37 15.88 -11.66
N SER A 9 7.13 16.05 -12.74
CA SER A 9 7.40 17.37 -13.33
C SER A 9 6.12 18.04 -13.82
N PHE A 10 5.23 17.29 -14.48
CA PHE A 10 3.95 17.83 -14.94
C PHE A 10 3.05 18.28 -13.78
N VAL A 11 2.89 17.44 -12.75
CA VAL A 11 2.12 17.78 -11.55
C VAL A 11 2.73 18.99 -10.84
N TYR A 12 4.06 19.03 -10.74
CA TYR A 12 4.77 20.15 -10.14
C TYR A 12 4.50 21.46 -10.90
N LEU A 13 4.66 21.47 -12.22
CA LEU A 13 4.41 22.64 -13.05
C LEU A 13 2.96 23.09 -13.01
N ALA A 14 2.01 22.15 -13.08
CA ALA A 14 0.59 22.46 -13.04
C ALA A 14 0.17 23.17 -11.74
N VAL A 15 0.82 22.85 -10.63
CA VAL A 15 0.56 23.47 -9.32
C VAL A 15 1.32 24.79 -9.15
N TRP A 16 2.57 24.86 -9.58
CA TRP A 16 3.42 26.03 -9.37
C TRP A 16 3.16 27.19 -10.33
N ILE A 17 2.80 26.93 -11.58
CA ILE A 17 2.53 27.97 -12.57
C ILE A 17 1.43 28.94 -12.11
N PRO A 18 0.22 28.50 -11.71
CA PRO A 18 -0.83 29.43 -11.29
C PRO A 18 -0.45 30.24 -10.05
N LEU A 19 0.29 29.65 -9.11
CA LEU A 19 0.80 30.35 -7.93
C LEU A 19 1.78 31.46 -8.32
N SER A 20 2.77 31.14 -9.17
CA SER A 20 3.76 32.10 -9.64
C SER A 20 3.11 33.26 -10.41
N ILE A 21 2.11 32.97 -11.25
CA ILE A 21 1.35 34.01 -11.98
C ILE A 21 0.59 34.90 -11.01
N ALA A 22 -0.09 34.33 -10.02
CA ALA A 22 -0.83 35.11 -9.02
C ALA A 22 0.11 36.04 -8.23
N GLN A 23 1.27 35.53 -7.78
CA GLN A 23 2.28 36.33 -7.09
C GLN A 23 2.88 37.42 -7.97
N LEU A 24 3.15 37.13 -9.25
CA LEU A 24 3.61 38.14 -10.20
C LEU A 24 2.56 39.25 -10.36
N GLY A 25 1.28 38.89 -10.48
CA GLY A 25 0.18 39.86 -10.54
C GLY A 25 0.13 40.75 -9.29
N GLN A 26 0.36 40.18 -8.11
CA GLN A 26 0.40 40.95 -6.85
C GLN A 26 1.54 41.96 -6.78
N ILE A 27 2.70 41.64 -7.36
CA ILE A 27 3.87 42.51 -7.35
C ILE A 27 3.77 43.61 -8.42
N TYR A 28 3.32 43.26 -9.62
CA TYR A 28 3.42 44.14 -10.80
C TYR A 28 2.13 44.90 -11.15
N ILE A 29 0.96 44.39 -10.74
CA ILE A 29 -0.34 44.99 -11.11
C ILE A 29 -0.98 45.64 -9.89
N ASP A 30 -1.35 44.86 -8.88
CA ASP A 30 -2.02 45.33 -7.67
C ASP A 30 -1.83 44.31 -6.54
N SER A 31 -1.46 44.77 -5.35
CA SER A 31 -1.31 43.94 -4.13
C SER A 31 -2.53 43.11 -3.76
N THR A 32 -3.73 43.49 -4.19
CA THR A 32 -4.99 42.78 -3.93
C THR A 32 -5.36 41.79 -5.02
N PHE A 33 -4.59 41.74 -6.11
CA PHE A 33 -4.83 40.85 -7.25
C PHE A 33 -4.89 39.39 -6.80
N LEU A 34 -6.06 38.78 -6.96
CA LEU A 34 -6.32 37.38 -6.61
C LEU A 34 -5.96 37.00 -5.16
N LEU A 35 -5.98 37.94 -4.22
CA LEU A 35 -5.55 37.70 -2.82
C LEU A 35 -6.38 36.60 -2.12
N ILE A 36 -7.68 36.52 -2.38
CA ILE A 36 -8.55 35.45 -1.86
C ILE A 36 -8.23 34.09 -2.53
N GLN A 37 -7.81 34.12 -3.80
CA GLN A 37 -7.46 32.92 -4.55
C GLN A 37 -6.01 32.47 -4.26
N SER A 38 -5.12 33.35 -3.79
CA SER A 38 -3.74 32.98 -3.46
C SER A 38 -3.67 31.99 -2.31
N ASP A 39 -4.57 32.10 -1.33
CA ASP A 39 -4.68 31.09 -0.26
C ASP A 39 -5.09 29.74 -0.83
N THR A 40 -6.02 29.72 -1.78
CA THR A 40 -6.44 28.49 -2.47
C THR A 40 -5.29 27.88 -3.28
N PHE A 41 -4.49 28.72 -3.96
CA PHE A 41 -3.30 28.26 -4.69
C PHE A 41 -2.19 27.75 -3.76
N ASN A 42 -2.02 28.36 -2.58
CA ASN A 42 -1.11 27.83 -1.56
C ASN A 42 -1.55 26.45 -1.06
N PHE A 43 -2.86 26.22 -0.90
CA PHE A 43 -3.37 24.89 -0.56
C PHE A 43 -3.05 23.84 -1.64
N LEU A 44 -3.09 24.22 -2.92
CA LEU A 44 -2.72 23.33 -4.03
C LEU A 44 -1.25 22.85 -3.94
N VAL A 45 -0.33 23.66 -3.41
CA VAL A 45 1.08 23.28 -3.25
C VAL A 45 1.24 22.06 -2.34
N TYR A 46 0.41 21.95 -1.30
CA TYR A 46 0.45 20.82 -0.36
C TYR A 46 -0.03 19.50 -0.98
N ILE A 47 -0.69 19.52 -2.14
CA ILE A 47 -1.08 18.30 -2.87
C ILE A 47 0.16 17.60 -3.44
N VAL A 48 1.20 18.34 -3.82
CA VAL A 48 2.43 17.78 -4.41
C VAL A 48 3.12 16.74 -3.52
N PRO A 49 3.46 17.04 -2.24
CA PRO A 49 4.06 16.05 -1.35
C PRO A 49 3.10 14.90 -0.99
N LEU A 50 1.80 15.08 -1.13
CA LEU A 50 0.79 14.04 -0.88
C LEU A 50 0.71 13.04 -2.03
N VAL A 51 0.87 13.51 -3.28
CA VAL A 51 0.84 12.69 -4.49
C VAL A 51 2.19 12.00 -4.76
N LEU A 52 3.31 12.61 -4.37
CA LEU A 52 4.65 12.04 -4.54
C LEU A 52 4.81 10.59 -4.04
N PRO A 53 4.44 10.24 -2.79
CA PRO A 53 4.60 8.88 -2.30
C PRO A 53 3.71 7.89 -3.04
N MET A 54 2.52 8.31 -3.50
CA MET A 54 1.63 7.46 -4.30
C MET A 54 2.24 7.15 -5.67
N VAL A 55 2.78 8.15 -6.37
CA VAL A 55 3.47 7.97 -7.66
C VAL A 55 4.73 7.12 -7.50
N CYS A 56 5.43 7.26 -6.37
CA CYS A 56 6.61 6.47 -6.05
C CYS A 56 6.26 5.00 -5.74
N LEU A 57 5.23 4.76 -4.91
CA LEU A 57 4.73 3.42 -4.59
C LEU A 57 4.26 2.69 -5.84
N MET A 58 3.52 3.39 -6.72
CA MET A 58 2.97 2.81 -7.94
C MET A 58 4.05 2.30 -8.90
N SER A 59 5.26 2.84 -8.79
CA SER A 59 6.42 2.43 -9.59
C SER A 59 7.22 1.27 -9.00
N MET A 60 6.96 0.85 -7.76
CA MET A 60 7.66 -0.27 -7.16
C MET A 60 6.76 -1.52 -7.23
N PRO A 61 6.84 -2.31 -8.30
CA PRO A 61 5.95 -3.47 -8.49
C PRO A 61 6.10 -4.52 -7.38
N GLU A 62 7.29 -4.64 -6.78
CA GLU A 62 7.54 -5.53 -5.65
C GLU A 62 6.81 -5.07 -4.38
N LEU A 63 6.75 -3.76 -4.15
CA LEU A 63 6.12 -3.17 -2.97
C LEU A 63 4.59 -3.21 -3.10
N ILE A 64 4.07 -3.00 -4.32
CA ILE A 64 2.64 -3.20 -4.64
C ILE A 64 2.21 -4.64 -4.40
N LYS A 65 3.01 -5.63 -4.84
CA LYS A 65 2.72 -7.05 -4.60
C LYS A 65 2.65 -7.34 -3.09
N LYS A 66 3.61 -6.86 -2.31
CA LYS A 66 3.60 -7.01 -0.84
C LYS A 66 2.40 -6.32 -0.19
N LEU A 67 2.06 -5.11 -0.63
CA LEU A 67 0.91 -4.36 -0.10
C LEU A 67 -0.42 -5.08 -0.41
N LYS A 68 -0.58 -5.58 -1.64
CA LYS A 68 -1.77 -6.36 -2.02
C LYS A 68 -1.90 -7.62 -1.18
N THR A 69 -0.80 -8.34 -0.95
CA THR A 69 -0.78 -9.51 -0.05
C THR A 69 -1.11 -9.13 1.39
N PHE A 70 -0.62 -7.99 1.88
CA PHE A 70 -0.92 -7.51 3.24
C PHE A 70 -2.41 -7.19 3.42
N ILE A 71 -3.01 -6.48 2.46
CA ILE A 71 -4.43 -6.13 2.44
C ILE A 71 -5.30 -7.40 2.32
N PHE A 72 -4.93 -8.35 1.44
CA PHE A 72 -5.66 -9.61 1.31
C PHE A 72 -5.52 -10.53 2.53
N ARG A 73 -4.36 -10.52 3.19
CA ARG A 73 -4.11 -11.32 4.40
C ARG A 73 -4.82 -10.75 5.63
N GLN A 74 -5.11 -9.45 5.67
CA GLN A 74 -5.98 -8.88 6.69
C GLN A 74 -7.47 -9.21 6.48
N HIS A 75 -7.91 -9.43 5.23
CA HIS A 75 -9.30 -9.81 4.94
C HIS A 75 -9.61 -11.30 5.09
N HIS A 76 -8.63 -12.19 4.87
CA HIS A 76 -8.76 -13.59 5.26
C HIS A 76 -8.33 -13.77 6.70
N GLY A 77 -9.31 -13.61 7.59
CA GLY A 77 -9.20 -13.97 8.99
C GLY A 77 -8.44 -15.28 9.17
N ILE A 78 -7.54 -15.24 10.14
CA ILE A 78 -6.77 -16.34 10.71
C ILE A 78 -7.63 -17.62 10.74
N ILE A 79 -7.44 -18.51 9.78
CA ILE A 79 -7.86 -19.90 9.92
C ILE A 79 -6.71 -20.58 10.64
N ILE A 80 -6.83 -20.66 11.97
CA ILE A 80 -5.97 -21.53 12.78
C ILE A 80 -6.27 -22.95 12.27
N PRO A 81 -5.33 -23.70 11.68
CA PRO A 81 -5.55 -25.12 11.52
C PRO A 81 -5.61 -25.69 12.93
N PHE A 82 -6.81 -25.99 13.42
CA PHE A 82 -6.99 -26.76 14.64
C PHE A 82 -6.33 -28.12 14.36
N ASN A 83 -5.15 -28.30 14.97
CA ASN A 83 -4.38 -29.52 14.89
C ASN A 83 -5.14 -30.62 15.64
N ASN A 84 -6.02 -31.32 14.93
CA ASN A 84 -6.77 -32.45 15.47
C ASN A 84 -5.99 -33.78 15.34
N GLN A 85 -4.66 -33.73 15.11
CA GLN A 85 -3.87 -34.95 14.89
C GLN A 85 -3.71 -35.82 16.15
N SER A 86 -4.15 -35.36 17.33
CA SER A 86 -4.08 -36.16 18.56
C SER A 86 -5.25 -37.13 18.76
N VAL A 87 -6.33 -37.06 17.97
CA VAL A 87 -7.50 -37.94 18.19
C VAL A 87 -7.52 -39.16 17.25
N GLN A 88 -6.88 -39.11 16.08
CA GLN A 88 -6.87 -40.25 15.14
C GLN A 88 -5.79 -41.32 15.41
N GLN A 89 -4.82 -41.08 16.29
CA GLN A 89 -3.79 -42.09 16.59
C GLN A 89 -4.25 -43.18 17.58
N ASN A 90 -5.39 -43.02 18.25
CA ASN A 90 -5.86 -44.00 19.25
C ASN A 90 -6.84 -45.05 18.70
N ASN A 91 -6.96 -45.20 17.38
CA ASN A 91 -7.83 -46.21 16.77
C ASN A 91 -7.09 -47.19 15.84
N LYS A 92 -5.77 -47.35 16.02
CA LYS A 92 -5.07 -48.53 15.51
C LYS A 92 -5.40 -49.71 16.42
N ILE A 93 -6.54 -50.34 16.13
CA ILE A 93 -6.82 -51.71 16.52
C ILE A 93 -5.69 -52.56 15.95
N TYR A 94 -4.76 -52.97 16.81
CA TYR A 94 -3.74 -53.96 16.47
C TYR A 94 -4.46 -55.29 16.25
N PRO A 95 -4.30 -55.99 15.10
CA PRO A 95 -4.73 -57.37 15.04
C PRO A 95 -3.86 -58.18 15.99
N LEU A 96 -4.50 -58.86 16.96
CA LEU A 96 -3.89 -59.87 17.82
C LEU A 96 -3.19 -60.92 16.94
N ARG A 97 -1.88 -60.79 16.79
CA ARG A 97 -1.02 -61.86 16.27
C ARG A 97 -0.79 -62.85 17.41
N MET A 98 -1.54 -63.95 17.41
CA MET A 98 -1.30 -65.08 18.29
C MET A 98 0.12 -65.61 18.05
N ILE A 99 0.93 -65.61 19.10
CA ILE A 99 2.28 -66.20 19.13
C ILE A 99 2.08 -67.68 19.48
N PRO A 100 2.64 -68.64 18.72
CA PRO A 100 2.54 -70.05 19.07
C PRO A 100 3.40 -70.33 20.30
N ILE A 101 2.81 -71.03 21.28
CA ILE A 101 3.53 -71.53 22.45
C ILE A 101 4.15 -72.86 22.02
N GLU A 102 5.45 -72.84 21.72
CA GLU A 102 6.27 -74.06 21.70
C GLU A 102 7.25 -74.05 22.87
N GLN A 103 7.09 -75.09 23.68
CA GLN A 103 8.11 -75.87 24.39
C GLN A 103 8.94 -75.19 25.49
N TYR A 104 8.71 -75.63 26.74
CA TYR A 104 9.72 -76.32 27.55
C TYR A 104 9.05 -77.29 28.53
#